data_AF-A0A075HGC4-F1
#
_entry.id   AF-A0A075HGC4-F1
#
_cell.length_a   1.000
_cell.length_b   1.000
_cell.length_c   1.000
_cell.angle_alpha   90.00
_cell.angle_beta   90.00
_cell.angle_gamma   90.00
#
_symmetry.space_group_name_H-M   'P 1'
#
loop_
_entity.id
_entity.type
_entity.pdbx_description
1 polymer ?
#
loop_
_entity_poly.entity_id
_entity_poly.type
_entity_poly.pdbx_seq_one_letter_code
_entity_poly.pdbx_strand_id
1 'polypeptide(L)'
;SRERFWGCPIPIWKCEQCGNIERLFSRKEIINAAKELPDGENFELHRPWIDNVIISCKECNANMVREEFVLDTWHNSGAAPFSSLTDDEYESKIPAPFFTEGIDQTRGWAYTLLVENVIYNNQPISPYKSFLFQGHVLDENGNKMSKSKGNVLEASDLLDKYPADLIRFYFMWKASPIEPLNFSTKELMSRPFQVISTLYHLHLYFKQNSEYDKFDIISSTIQWAKQNNLLTAPDVWILSKLQRMIQKTTQCNDNCKFHESAKAIEDFLINSLSQIYIPITKSELWAEDETKKDRRFTIYAILAETLKIIDILIHPFSPFTSEYLYLSVFGDKKTILLERWPKKDQSLTDEKIEESFDLMKEVVSISAATRMKGKLKRRWPLENALICVGKDQKNVLESLSDLLKTQINVERFEIFETQNQDGLEQFLELKKLGLPVIPKIELERKAIGPKAKENMGKLLQIFSETNPNDIIEKLVEIGSYTFDVESNKILLNREDFVMGFDVESDYQFANRGNLIVILSVKRNQEMMAKGLVKDLARRMQTLRKERGYNPTDILDKASILDLDKESLELIKTRVDEISFLVRVKQVDFEESCKEYKNDDIDGQKIRISVE
;
A
#
# COMPACT_ATOMS: atom_id res chain seq x y z
N SER A 1 -42.07 -19.83 23.11
CA SER A 1 -42.69 -18.90 24.06
C SER A 1 -41.68 -18.42 25.10
N ARG A 2 -41.90 -17.24 25.67
CA ARG A 2 -41.12 -16.67 26.78
C ARG A 2 -42.09 -16.16 27.86
N GLU A 3 -41.74 -16.38 29.12
CA GLU A 3 -42.43 -15.79 30.29
C GLU A 3 -41.85 -14.40 30.57
N ARG A 4 -42.25 -13.43 29.75
CA ARG A 4 -41.79 -12.03 29.82
C ARG A 4 -42.96 -11.08 29.54
N PHE A 5 -42.80 -9.83 29.99
CA PHE A 5 -43.79 -8.77 29.79
C PHE A 5 -43.59 -8.02 28.46
N TRP A 6 -42.35 -7.78 28.06
CA TRP A 6 -42.02 -7.05 26.82
C TRP A 6 -41.69 -8.01 25.67
N GLY A 7 -42.56 -8.05 24.67
CA GLY A 7 -42.42 -8.86 23.46
C GLY A 7 -43.74 -8.95 22.69
N CYS A 8 -43.70 -9.47 21.47
CA CYS A 8 -44.89 -9.69 20.65
C CYS A 8 -45.76 -10.79 21.30
N PRO A 9 -47.00 -10.50 21.71
CA PRO A 9 -47.84 -11.48 22.40
C PRO A 9 -48.23 -12.65 21.50
N ILE A 10 -48.25 -13.87 22.04
CA ILE A 10 -48.69 -15.04 21.28
C ILE A 10 -50.24 -14.99 21.16
N PRO A 11 -50.82 -15.00 19.96
CA PRO A 11 -52.25 -14.80 19.75
C PRO A 11 -53.05 -16.10 19.93
N ILE A 12 -52.93 -16.71 21.11
CA ILE A 12 -53.57 -17.97 21.48
C ILE A 12 -54.44 -17.77 22.72
N TRP A 13 -55.72 -18.12 22.61
CA TRP A 13 -56.66 -18.18 23.72
C TRP A 13 -56.98 -19.62 24.06
N LYS A 14 -57.04 -19.95 25.34
CA LYS A 14 -57.32 -21.31 25.83
C LYS A 14 -58.52 -21.32 26.77
N CYS A 15 -59.40 -22.30 26.57
CA CYS A 15 -60.56 -22.51 27.42
C CYS A 15 -60.15 -23.36 28.62
N GLU A 16 -60.29 -22.84 29.83
CA GLU A 16 -59.96 -23.59 31.05
C GLU A 16 -60.95 -24.74 31.33
N GLN A 17 -62.18 -24.66 30.81
CA GLN A 17 -63.23 -25.66 31.08
C GLN A 17 -63.11 -26.90 30.19
N CYS A 18 -62.89 -26.74 28.89
CA CYS A 18 -62.87 -27.85 27.93
C CYS A 18 -61.52 -28.04 27.22
N GLY A 19 -60.55 -27.14 27.42
CA GLY A 19 -59.23 -27.23 26.80
C GLY A 19 -59.15 -26.80 25.33
N ASN A 20 -60.26 -26.32 24.73
CA ASN A 20 -60.25 -25.81 23.36
C ASN A 20 -59.24 -24.65 23.20
N ILE A 21 -58.62 -24.54 22.01
CA ILE A 21 -57.61 -23.53 21.68
C ILE A 21 -58.05 -22.73 20.46
N GLU A 22 -58.18 -21.42 20.62
CA GLU A 22 -58.47 -20.47 19.54
C GLU A 22 -57.21 -19.71 19.17
N ARG A 23 -56.99 -19.49 17.86
CA ARG A 23 -55.84 -18.78 17.30
C ARG A 23 -56.37 -17.63 16.43
N LEU A 24 -56.02 -16.39 16.77
CA LEU A 24 -56.60 -15.18 16.17
C LEU A 24 -55.49 -14.27 15.66
N PHE A 25 -55.20 -14.31 14.35
CA PHE A 25 -54.01 -13.74 13.75
C PHE A 25 -54.16 -12.28 13.26
N SER A 26 -55.35 -11.69 13.42
CA SER A 26 -55.58 -10.29 13.10
C SER A 26 -56.41 -9.58 14.17
N ARG A 27 -56.24 -8.25 14.29
CA ARG A 27 -57.08 -7.42 15.16
C ARG A 27 -58.57 -7.64 14.87
N LYS A 28 -58.94 -7.76 13.60
CA LYS A 28 -60.33 -8.01 13.17
C LYS A 28 -60.85 -9.36 13.67
N GLU A 29 -60.04 -10.41 13.60
CA GLU A 29 -60.41 -11.72 14.16
C GLU A 29 -60.60 -11.65 15.67
N ILE A 30 -59.74 -10.92 16.38
CA ILE A 30 -59.85 -10.71 17.83
C ILE A 30 -61.15 -9.96 18.17
N ILE A 31 -61.43 -8.84 17.49
CA ILE A 31 -62.65 -8.05 17.71
C ILE A 31 -63.91 -8.91 17.48
N ASN A 32 -63.95 -9.66 16.38
CA ASN A 32 -65.11 -10.49 16.04
C ASN A 32 -65.35 -11.63 17.04
N ALA A 33 -64.30 -12.15 17.68
CA ALA A 33 -64.40 -13.24 18.65
C ALA A 33 -64.63 -12.76 20.09
N ALA A 34 -64.41 -11.47 20.36
CA ALA A 34 -64.44 -10.94 21.71
C ALA A 34 -65.84 -10.91 22.31
N LYS A 35 -65.92 -11.38 23.55
CA LYS A 35 -67.06 -11.20 24.45
C LYS A 35 -66.92 -9.89 25.23
N GLU A 36 -65.70 -9.56 25.65
CA GLU A 36 -65.37 -8.34 26.37
C GLU A 36 -64.12 -7.69 25.75
N LEU A 37 -64.24 -6.40 25.43
CA LEU A 37 -63.18 -5.53 24.90
C LEU A 37 -63.08 -4.28 25.79
N PRO A 38 -62.44 -4.36 26.97
CA PRO A 38 -62.43 -3.27 27.96
C PRO A 38 -61.86 -1.95 27.40
N ASP A 39 -60.85 -2.05 26.54
CA ASP A 39 -60.15 -0.91 25.92
C ASP A 39 -60.71 -0.54 24.53
N GLY A 40 -61.85 -1.13 24.13
CA GLY A 40 -62.49 -0.92 22.83
C GLY A 40 -61.76 -1.57 21.64
N GLU A 41 -62.25 -1.34 20.42
CA GLU A 41 -61.72 -1.98 19.18
C GLU A 41 -60.27 -1.59 18.85
N ASN A 42 -59.82 -0.42 19.34
CA ASN A 42 -58.49 0.12 19.12
C ASN A 42 -57.50 -0.19 20.26
N PHE A 43 -57.77 -1.21 21.07
CA PHE A 43 -56.90 -1.66 22.17
C PHE A 43 -55.43 -1.88 21.73
N GLU A 44 -54.47 -1.67 22.63
CA GLU A 44 -53.06 -1.94 22.36
C GLU A 44 -52.82 -3.46 22.24
N LEU A 45 -52.10 -3.89 21.20
CA LEU A 45 -51.82 -5.31 20.95
C LEU A 45 -50.70 -5.86 21.84
N HIS A 46 -49.99 -4.99 22.56
CA HIS A 46 -49.02 -5.35 23.58
C HIS A 46 -49.66 -5.77 24.92
N ARG A 47 -48.89 -6.52 25.71
CA ARG A 47 -49.19 -6.72 27.12
C ARG A 47 -49.06 -5.41 27.90
N PRO A 48 -49.90 -5.16 28.91
CA PRO A 48 -50.96 -6.04 29.41
C PRO A 48 -52.32 -5.90 28.68
N TRP A 49 -52.52 -4.90 27.83
CA TRP A 49 -53.83 -4.58 27.25
C TRP A 49 -54.48 -5.75 26.49
N ILE A 50 -53.72 -6.46 25.65
CA ILE A 50 -54.23 -7.63 24.93
C ILE A 50 -54.65 -8.78 25.86
N ASP A 51 -54.11 -8.85 27.09
CA ASP A 51 -54.44 -9.90 28.06
C ASP A 51 -55.84 -9.68 28.66
N ASN A 52 -56.37 -8.45 28.60
CA ASN A 52 -57.71 -8.10 29.10
C ASN A 52 -58.84 -8.50 28.14
N VAL A 53 -58.52 -8.96 26.92
CA VAL A 53 -59.53 -9.36 25.93
C VAL A 53 -60.05 -10.77 26.25
N ILE A 54 -61.34 -10.86 26.55
CA ILE A 54 -62.03 -12.13 26.83
C ILE A 54 -62.83 -12.54 25.59
N ILE A 55 -62.64 -13.76 25.12
CA ILE A 55 -63.41 -14.34 24.00
C ILE A 55 -64.36 -15.44 24.48
N SER A 56 -65.41 -15.74 23.71
CA SER A 56 -66.31 -16.87 23.99
C SER A 56 -65.79 -18.16 23.33
N CYS A 57 -65.73 -19.25 24.08
CA CYS A 57 -65.36 -20.57 23.56
C CYS A 57 -66.43 -21.10 22.60
N LYS A 58 -66.04 -21.45 21.36
CA LYS A 58 -66.98 -21.99 20.36
C LYS A 58 -67.57 -23.36 20.73
N GLU A 59 -66.88 -24.14 21.57
CA GLU A 59 -67.30 -25.50 21.94
C GLU A 59 -68.24 -25.54 23.16
N CYS A 60 -68.03 -24.67 24.15
CA CYS A 60 -68.76 -24.72 25.42
C CYS A 60 -69.31 -23.38 25.91
N ASN A 61 -69.15 -22.30 25.14
CA ASN A 61 -69.54 -20.93 25.47
C ASN A 61 -68.90 -20.34 26.75
N ALA A 62 -67.95 -21.03 27.38
CA ALA A 62 -67.18 -20.52 28.49
C ALA A 62 -66.26 -19.36 28.06
N ASN A 63 -65.85 -18.52 29.01
CA ASN A 63 -64.86 -17.48 28.76
C ASN A 63 -63.49 -18.12 28.48
N MET A 64 -62.76 -17.56 27.52
CA MET A 64 -61.36 -17.90 27.24
C MET A 64 -60.49 -16.66 27.43
N VAL A 65 -59.32 -16.87 28.03
CA VAL A 65 -58.28 -15.86 28.21
C VAL A 65 -57.08 -16.20 27.34
N ARG A 66 -56.28 -15.19 27.00
CA ARG A 66 -55.05 -15.36 26.23
C ARG A 66 -54.00 -16.05 27.08
N GLU A 67 -53.21 -16.94 26.47
CA GLU A 67 -51.99 -17.45 27.08
C GLU A 67 -50.97 -16.31 27.24
N GLU A 68 -50.53 -16.00 28.47
CA GLU A 68 -49.74 -14.80 28.76
C GLU A 68 -48.32 -14.74 28.15
N PHE A 69 -47.91 -15.76 27.41
CA PHE A 69 -46.59 -15.83 26.78
C PHE A 69 -46.40 -14.81 25.65
N VAL A 70 -45.15 -14.40 25.46
CA VAL A 70 -44.68 -13.63 24.30
C VAL A 70 -43.77 -14.47 23.40
N LEU A 71 -43.61 -14.05 22.16
CA LEU A 71 -42.65 -14.61 21.20
C LEU A 71 -41.21 -14.32 21.62
N ASP A 72 -40.29 -15.17 21.15
CA ASP A 72 -38.85 -14.96 21.34
C ASP A 72 -38.37 -13.79 20.47
N THR A 73 -37.42 -12.97 20.95
CA THR A 73 -36.93 -11.82 20.17
C THR A 73 -36.30 -12.24 18.85
N TRP A 74 -35.68 -13.42 18.82
CA TRP A 74 -35.14 -14.02 17.61
C TRP A 74 -36.21 -14.28 16.55
N HIS A 75 -37.43 -14.67 16.96
CA HIS A 75 -38.56 -14.79 16.03
C HIS A 75 -38.92 -13.43 15.44
N ASN A 76 -38.98 -12.38 16.27
CA ASN A 76 -39.29 -11.03 15.78
C ASN A 76 -38.21 -10.51 14.81
N SER A 77 -36.94 -10.85 15.03
CA SER A 77 -35.88 -10.46 14.09
C SER A 77 -35.87 -11.29 12.82
N GLY A 78 -36.13 -12.60 12.90
CA GLY A 78 -36.34 -13.45 11.70
C GLY A 78 -37.51 -12.94 10.86
N ALA A 79 -38.47 -12.31 11.55
CA ALA A 79 -39.61 -11.67 10.96
C ALA A 79 -39.38 -10.35 10.22
N ALA A 80 -38.15 -9.82 10.25
CA ALA A 80 -37.88 -8.48 9.73
C ALA A 80 -38.33 -8.27 8.28
N PRO A 81 -38.07 -9.17 7.30
CA PRO A 81 -38.45 -8.92 5.90
C PRO A 81 -39.96 -8.76 5.71
N PHE A 82 -40.77 -9.64 6.28
CA PHE A 82 -42.23 -9.59 6.10
C PHE A 82 -42.93 -8.56 6.99
N SER A 83 -42.30 -8.17 8.10
CA SER A 83 -42.85 -7.14 8.98
C SER A 83 -42.51 -5.71 8.53
N SER A 84 -41.45 -5.54 7.75
CA SER A 84 -40.97 -4.22 7.32
C SER A 84 -41.27 -3.87 5.85
N LEU A 85 -41.56 -4.87 5.01
CA LEU A 85 -41.85 -4.68 3.59
C LEU A 85 -43.33 -4.92 3.28
N THR A 86 -43.83 -4.28 2.22
CA THR A 86 -45.11 -4.71 1.61
C THR A 86 -44.93 -6.05 0.89
N ASP A 87 -46.03 -6.71 0.53
CA ASP A 87 -45.99 -7.96 -0.24
C ASP A 87 -45.20 -7.80 -1.55
N ASP A 88 -45.47 -6.74 -2.32
CA ASP A 88 -44.76 -6.42 -3.57
C ASP A 88 -43.25 -6.17 -3.34
N GLU A 89 -42.90 -5.48 -2.25
CA GLU A 89 -41.50 -5.22 -1.91
C GLU A 89 -40.78 -6.49 -1.47
N TYR A 90 -41.47 -7.35 -0.71
CA TYR A 90 -40.93 -8.64 -0.30
C TYR A 90 -40.67 -9.52 -1.53
N GLU A 91 -41.65 -9.66 -2.43
CA GLU A 91 -41.49 -10.44 -3.66
C GLU A 91 -40.37 -9.92 -4.57
N SER A 92 -40.16 -8.60 -4.62
CA SER A 92 -39.15 -7.99 -5.49
C SER A 92 -37.75 -7.88 -4.85
N LYS A 93 -37.64 -7.78 -3.53
CA LYS A 93 -36.37 -7.57 -2.82
C LYS A 93 -35.81 -8.82 -2.16
N ILE A 94 -36.65 -9.83 -1.89
CA ILE A 94 -36.24 -11.10 -1.28
C ILE A 94 -36.21 -12.20 -2.36
N PRO A 95 -35.09 -12.93 -2.53
CA PRO A 95 -33.88 -12.91 -1.70
C PRO A 95 -33.01 -11.67 -1.88
N ALA A 96 -32.60 -11.09 -0.75
CA ALA A 96 -31.68 -9.96 -0.70
C ALA A 96 -30.35 -10.33 -1.36
N PRO A 97 -29.70 -9.43 -2.14
CA PRO A 97 -28.47 -9.78 -2.84
C PRO A 97 -27.31 -10.20 -1.92
N PHE A 98 -27.21 -9.58 -0.75
CA PHE A 98 -26.08 -9.77 0.17
C PHE A 98 -26.51 -9.54 1.63
N PHE A 99 -26.10 -10.44 2.51
CA PHE A 99 -26.30 -10.34 3.96
C PHE A 99 -24.94 -10.32 4.67
N THR A 100 -24.72 -9.42 5.62
CA THR A 100 -23.47 -9.40 6.39
C THR A 100 -23.71 -9.01 7.83
N GLU A 101 -23.11 -9.76 8.74
CA GLU A 101 -23.24 -9.60 10.18
C GLU A 101 -22.04 -10.26 10.88
N GLY A 102 -21.90 -10.08 12.19
CA GLY A 102 -20.91 -10.82 12.99
C GLY A 102 -21.11 -12.34 12.94
N ILE A 103 -20.02 -13.10 13.10
CA ILE A 103 -20.03 -14.58 13.06
C ILE A 103 -20.98 -15.22 14.10
N ASP A 104 -21.24 -14.53 15.20
CA ASP A 104 -22.22 -14.92 16.22
C ASP A 104 -23.66 -14.99 15.70
N GLN A 105 -23.97 -14.27 14.62
CA GLN A 105 -25.31 -14.25 14.00
C GLN A 105 -25.64 -15.51 13.19
N THR A 106 -24.67 -16.41 12.97
CA THR A 106 -24.91 -17.73 12.35
C THR A 106 -25.96 -18.55 13.10
N ARG A 107 -26.03 -18.41 14.42
CA ARG A 107 -27.04 -19.06 15.29
C ARG A 107 -28.13 -18.10 15.77
N GLY A 108 -28.03 -16.83 15.40
CA GLY A 108 -28.97 -15.78 15.73
C GLY A 108 -29.78 -15.39 14.49
N TRP A 109 -29.60 -14.16 14.04
CA TRP A 109 -30.47 -13.56 13.04
C TRP A 109 -30.47 -14.28 11.69
N ALA A 110 -29.30 -14.74 11.22
CA ALA A 110 -29.19 -15.42 9.93
C ALA A 110 -29.99 -16.73 9.93
N TYR A 111 -29.93 -17.48 11.04
CA TYR A 111 -30.70 -18.71 11.21
C TYR A 111 -32.21 -18.44 11.22
N THR A 112 -32.65 -17.44 11.99
CA THR A 112 -34.08 -17.14 12.14
C THR A 112 -34.67 -16.59 10.85
N LEU A 113 -33.95 -15.69 10.16
CA LEU A 113 -34.32 -15.22 8.82
C LEU A 113 -34.53 -16.40 7.87
N LEU A 114 -33.57 -17.32 7.81
CA LEU A 114 -33.62 -18.47 6.91
C LEU A 114 -34.83 -19.37 7.20
N VAL A 115 -34.98 -19.79 8.46
CA VAL A 115 -36.03 -20.73 8.84
C VAL A 115 -37.41 -20.13 8.65
N GLU A 116 -37.61 -18.88 9.05
CA GLU A 116 -38.91 -18.23 8.89
C GLU A 116 -39.27 -17.98 7.43
N ASN A 117 -38.29 -17.59 6.59
CA ASN A 117 -38.54 -17.43 5.16
C ASN A 117 -38.92 -18.78 4.50
N VAL A 118 -38.27 -19.87 4.89
CA VAL A 118 -38.62 -21.21 4.37
C VAL A 118 -40.03 -21.62 4.80
N ILE A 119 -40.39 -21.39 6.07
CA ILE A 119 -41.72 -21.70 6.60
C ILE A 119 -42.79 -20.85 5.91
N TYR A 120 -42.57 -19.53 5.82
CA TYR A 120 -43.52 -18.58 5.25
C TYR A 120 -43.86 -18.91 3.80
N ASN A 121 -42.84 -19.18 2.98
CA ASN A 121 -43.05 -19.53 1.57
C ASN A 121 -43.45 -21.00 1.37
N ASN A 122 -43.35 -21.84 2.42
CA ASN A 122 -43.45 -23.29 2.33
C ASN A 122 -42.58 -23.87 1.19
N GLN A 123 -41.38 -23.32 1.03
CA GLN A 123 -40.43 -23.62 -0.04
C GLN A 123 -38.99 -23.42 0.48
N PRO A 124 -37.98 -24.17 -0.02
CA PRO A 124 -36.60 -24.04 0.42
C PRO A 124 -35.90 -22.79 -0.16
N ILE A 125 -36.49 -21.61 0.05
CA ILE A 125 -36.00 -20.32 -0.45
C ILE A 125 -35.25 -19.63 0.70
N SER A 126 -33.96 -19.36 0.49
CA SER A 126 -33.17 -18.50 1.38
C SER A 126 -33.63 -17.05 1.25
N PRO A 127 -33.67 -16.24 2.33
CA PRO A 127 -33.98 -14.82 2.24
C PRO A 127 -32.83 -13.96 1.71
N TYR A 128 -31.66 -14.56 1.47
CA TYR A 128 -30.47 -13.91 0.92
C TYR A 128 -29.78 -14.80 -0.12
N LYS A 129 -29.20 -14.18 -1.15
CA LYS A 129 -28.47 -14.87 -2.25
C LYS A 129 -27.03 -15.21 -1.86
N SER A 130 -26.39 -14.32 -1.12
CA SER A 130 -25.02 -14.44 -0.63
C SER A 130 -24.92 -13.88 0.78
N PHE A 131 -23.99 -14.40 1.59
CA PHE A 131 -23.70 -13.82 2.91
C PHE A 131 -22.21 -13.82 3.24
N LEU A 132 -21.79 -12.86 4.07
CA LEU A 132 -20.44 -12.73 4.61
C LEU A 132 -20.51 -12.51 6.13
N PHE A 133 -20.08 -13.50 6.90
CA PHE A 133 -19.97 -13.36 8.35
C PHE A 133 -18.63 -12.74 8.74
N GLN A 134 -18.68 -11.70 9.55
CA GLN A 134 -17.53 -10.91 9.94
C GLN A 134 -16.89 -11.45 11.24
N GLY A 135 -15.57 -11.38 11.32
CA GLY A 135 -14.83 -11.61 12.55
C GLY A 135 -15.10 -10.51 13.59
N HIS A 136 -14.83 -10.81 14.86
CA HIS A 136 -15.00 -9.82 15.92
C HIS A 136 -13.86 -8.81 15.97
N VAL A 137 -14.18 -7.59 16.40
CA VAL A 137 -13.19 -6.58 16.76
C VAL A 137 -12.65 -6.88 18.17
N LEU A 138 -11.34 -6.93 18.30
CA LEU A 138 -10.59 -7.19 19.53
C LEU A 138 -9.77 -5.97 19.92
N ASP A 139 -9.29 -5.90 21.16
CA ASP A 139 -8.34 -4.85 21.56
C ASP A 139 -6.98 -5.03 20.85
N GLU A 140 -6.08 -4.05 21.03
CA GLU A 140 -4.76 -4.07 20.38
C GLU A 140 -3.91 -5.30 20.73
N ASN A 141 -4.19 -5.97 21.86
CA ASN A 141 -3.51 -7.16 22.34
C ASN A 141 -4.25 -8.46 21.95
N GLY A 142 -5.35 -8.37 21.21
CA GLY A 142 -6.15 -9.52 20.77
C GLY A 142 -7.13 -10.05 21.83
N ASN A 143 -7.42 -9.30 22.89
CA ASN A 143 -8.45 -9.70 23.85
C ASN A 143 -9.83 -9.20 23.42
N LYS A 144 -10.86 -9.97 23.78
CA LYS A 144 -12.25 -9.51 23.67
C LYS A 144 -12.44 -8.23 24.49
N MET A 145 -13.00 -7.21 23.85
CA MET A 145 -13.36 -5.96 24.52
C MET A 145 -14.53 -6.19 25.49
N SER A 146 -14.43 -5.64 26.71
CA SER A 146 -15.48 -5.71 27.71
C SER A 146 -15.38 -4.54 28.69
N LYS A 147 -16.54 -3.97 29.10
CA LYS A 147 -16.58 -2.85 30.04
C LYS A 147 -15.87 -3.16 31.36
N SER A 148 -15.98 -4.40 31.85
CA SER A 148 -15.31 -4.88 33.05
C SER A 148 -13.77 -4.86 32.97
N LYS A 149 -13.19 -5.02 31.77
CA LYS A 149 -11.75 -4.97 31.54
C LYS A 149 -11.23 -3.57 31.23
N GLY A 150 -12.13 -2.58 31.07
CA GLY A 150 -11.77 -1.21 30.73
C GLY A 150 -11.11 -1.03 29.36
N ASN A 151 -11.17 -2.05 28.49
CA ASN A 151 -10.50 -2.08 27.18
C ASN A 151 -11.46 -1.84 26.01
N VAL A 152 -12.65 -1.28 26.28
CA VAL A 152 -13.64 -0.94 25.25
C VAL A 152 -13.25 0.37 24.59
N LEU A 153 -13.27 0.39 23.27
CA LEU A 153 -13.23 1.62 22.48
C LEU A 153 -14.66 1.94 22.05
N GLU A 154 -15.23 3.01 22.58
CA GLU A 154 -16.55 3.49 22.18
C GLU A 154 -16.45 4.18 20.81
N ALA A 155 -17.41 3.90 19.93
CA ALA A 155 -17.38 4.40 18.56
C ALA A 155 -17.47 5.94 18.50
N SER A 156 -18.24 6.56 19.40
CA SER A 156 -18.34 8.02 19.53
C SER A 156 -16.98 8.65 19.80
N ASP A 157 -16.25 8.12 20.78
CA ASP A 157 -14.96 8.65 21.20
C ASP A 157 -13.91 8.49 20.10
N LEU A 158 -14.00 7.42 19.29
CA LEU A 158 -13.15 7.23 18.13
C LEU A 158 -13.45 8.26 17.03
N LEU A 159 -14.73 8.47 16.72
CA LEU A 159 -15.17 9.41 15.68
C LEU A 159 -14.90 10.88 16.05
N ASP A 160 -14.89 11.22 17.34
CA ASP A 160 -14.51 12.55 17.82
C ASP A 160 -13.00 12.82 17.69
N LYS A 161 -12.17 11.76 17.78
CA LYS A 161 -10.71 11.88 17.78
C LYS A 161 -10.07 11.66 16.43
N TYR A 162 -10.68 10.85 15.56
CA TYR A 162 -10.10 10.43 14.29
C TYR A 162 -11.10 10.60 13.15
N PRO A 163 -10.62 10.95 11.93
CA PRO A 163 -11.50 11.04 10.77
C PRO A 163 -12.23 9.72 10.50
N ALA A 164 -13.53 9.80 10.24
CA ALA A 164 -14.37 8.62 9.97
C ALA A 164 -13.80 7.75 8.84
N ASP A 165 -13.32 8.36 7.77
CA ASP A 165 -12.70 7.65 6.64
C ASP A 165 -11.41 6.92 7.01
N LEU A 166 -10.61 7.49 7.93
CA LEU A 166 -9.41 6.82 8.38
C LEU A 166 -9.76 5.54 9.14
N ILE A 167 -10.79 5.58 9.99
CA ILE A 167 -11.31 4.42 10.71
C ILE A 167 -11.85 3.37 9.73
N ARG A 168 -12.71 3.79 8.77
CA ARG A 168 -13.28 2.90 7.75
C ARG A 168 -12.19 2.24 6.89
N PHE A 169 -11.24 3.04 6.40
CA PHE A 169 -10.12 2.54 5.61
C PHE A 169 -9.29 1.52 6.42
N TYR A 170 -9.01 1.78 7.70
CA TYR A 170 -8.28 0.84 8.54
C TYR A 170 -9.00 -0.50 8.74
N PHE A 171 -10.31 -0.49 8.96
CA PHE A 171 -11.11 -1.72 9.02
C PHE A 171 -11.00 -2.52 7.72
N MET A 172 -11.14 -1.84 6.58
CA MET A 172 -11.05 -2.50 5.27
C MET A 172 -9.64 -2.96 4.95
N TRP A 173 -8.61 -2.24 5.38
CA TRP A 173 -7.20 -2.47 5.04
C TRP A 173 -6.51 -3.54 5.88
N LYS A 174 -6.89 -3.66 7.16
CA LYS A 174 -6.12 -4.42 8.15
C LYS A 174 -6.25 -5.93 8.01
N ALA A 175 -7.46 -6.45 7.87
CA ALA A 175 -7.70 -7.88 7.96
C ALA A 175 -8.79 -8.32 6.98
N SER A 176 -8.80 -9.62 6.67
CA SER A 176 -9.92 -10.23 5.97
C SER A 176 -11.21 -10.05 6.76
N PRO A 177 -12.36 -9.77 6.13
CA PRO A 177 -13.61 -9.55 6.85
C PRO A 177 -14.00 -10.72 7.77
N ILE A 178 -13.62 -11.95 7.43
CA ILE A 178 -13.95 -13.16 8.21
C ILE A 178 -13.02 -13.38 9.41
N GLU A 179 -11.90 -12.66 9.49
CA GLU A 179 -10.91 -12.82 10.55
C GLU A 179 -11.15 -11.81 11.68
N PRO A 180 -10.86 -12.15 12.94
CA PRO A 180 -10.85 -11.17 14.02
C PRO A 180 -9.85 -10.04 13.75
N LEU A 181 -10.24 -8.81 14.07
CA LEU A 181 -9.41 -7.62 13.87
C LEU A 181 -9.00 -7.01 15.21
N ASN A 182 -7.70 -6.99 15.50
CA ASN A 182 -7.17 -6.31 16.69
C ASN A 182 -7.12 -4.79 16.44
N PHE A 183 -8.01 -3.99 17.03
CA PHE A 183 -8.04 -2.57 16.73
C PHE A 183 -6.96 -1.80 17.49
N SER A 184 -6.08 -1.08 16.78
CA SER A 184 -5.06 -0.21 17.39
C SER A 184 -5.09 1.20 16.81
N THR A 185 -5.30 2.20 17.66
CA THR A 185 -5.24 3.62 17.27
C THR A 185 -3.83 4.06 16.88
N LYS A 186 -2.78 3.40 17.42
CA LYS A 186 -1.40 3.64 17.01
C LYS A 186 -1.17 3.17 15.57
N GLU A 187 -1.67 1.99 15.23
CA GLU A 187 -1.57 1.47 13.88
C GLU A 187 -2.40 2.29 12.90
N LEU A 188 -3.63 2.67 13.27
CA LEU A 188 -4.51 3.59 12.54
C LEU A 188 -3.76 4.86 12.08
N MET A 189 -3.02 5.48 13.00
CA MET A 189 -2.25 6.72 12.76
C MET A 189 -0.89 6.50 12.08
N SER A 190 -0.53 5.26 11.73
CA SER A 190 0.72 4.94 11.05
C SER A 190 0.52 4.82 9.54
N ARG A 191 0.55 3.61 8.99
CA ARG A 191 0.45 3.33 7.57
C ARG A 191 -0.91 3.73 6.95
N PRO A 192 -2.08 3.47 7.57
CA PRO A 192 -3.37 3.90 7.03
C PRO A 192 -3.46 5.42 6.89
N PHE A 193 -3.03 6.18 7.91
CA PHE A 193 -2.96 7.63 7.84
C PHE A 193 -2.01 8.11 6.74
N GLN A 194 -0.83 7.47 6.61
CA GLN A 194 0.11 7.78 5.54
C GLN A 194 -0.53 7.61 4.16
N VAL A 195 -1.31 6.55 3.92
CA VAL A 195 -1.98 6.32 2.64
C VAL A 195 -2.95 7.45 2.29
N ILE A 196 -3.87 7.78 3.21
CA ILE A 196 -4.85 8.85 3.00
C ILE A 196 -4.18 10.22 2.87
N SER A 197 -3.15 10.49 3.69
CA SER A 197 -2.37 11.73 3.63
C SER A 197 -1.61 11.87 2.31
N THR A 198 -1.00 10.80 1.80
CA THR A 198 -0.34 10.81 0.49
C THR A 198 -1.33 11.09 -0.64
N LEU A 199 -2.52 10.47 -0.62
CA LEU A 199 -3.56 10.76 -1.61
C LEU A 199 -3.95 12.24 -1.62
N TYR A 200 -4.20 12.82 -0.43
CA TYR A 200 -4.52 14.24 -0.28
C TYR A 200 -3.40 15.13 -0.83
N HIS A 201 -2.15 14.86 -0.47
CA HIS A 201 -1.02 15.68 -0.91
C HIS A 201 -0.72 15.56 -2.40
N LEU A 202 -1.02 14.42 -3.04
CA LEU A 202 -0.88 14.28 -4.49
C LEU A 202 -1.95 15.08 -5.25
N HIS A 203 -3.17 15.17 -4.73
CA HIS A 203 -4.20 16.06 -5.28
C HIS A 203 -3.79 17.53 -5.17
N LEU A 204 -3.28 17.95 -4.02
CA LEU A 204 -2.76 19.30 -3.84
C LEU A 204 -1.61 19.59 -4.81
N TYR A 205 -0.66 18.66 -4.90
CA TYR A 205 0.46 18.75 -5.84
C TYR A 205 -0.02 18.89 -7.29
N PHE A 206 -0.92 18.03 -7.73
CA PHE A 206 -1.51 18.11 -9.06
C PHE A 206 -2.16 19.47 -9.29
N LYS A 207 -3.12 19.85 -8.44
CA LYS A 207 -3.90 21.09 -8.56
C LYS A 207 -3.01 22.33 -8.67
N GLN A 208 -2.04 22.48 -7.78
CA GLN A 208 -1.15 23.64 -7.76
C GLN A 208 -0.32 23.77 -9.04
N ASN A 209 0.27 22.66 -9.52
CA ASN A 209 1.14 22.70 -10.69
C ASN A 209 0.31 22.82 -11.99
N SER A 210 -0.82 22.12 -12.08
CA SER A 210 -1.70 22.19 -13.26
C SER A 210 -2.34 23.57 -13.43
N GLU A 211 -2.75 24.23 -12.34
CA GLU A 211 -3.29 25.59 -12.37
C GLU A 211 -2.22 26.61 -12.80
N TYR A 212 -1.00 26.48 -12.28
CA TYR A 212 0.14 27.32 -12.67
C TYR A 212 0.41 27.27 -14.18
N ASP A 213 0.42 26.06 -14.74
CA ASP A 213 0.64 25.82 -16.17
C ASP A 213 -0.61 26.06 -17.04
N LYS A 214 -1.74 26.45 -16.45
CA LYS A 214 -3.05 26.63 -17.13
C LYS A 214 -3.45 25.39 -17.92
N PHE A 215 -3.21 24.22 -17.34
CA PHE A 215 -3.59 22.93 -17.91
C PHE A 215 -5.10 22.82 -18.02
N ASP A 216 -5.57 22.35 -19.19
CA ASP A 216 -6.97 22.04 -19.44
C ASP A 216 -7.18 20.53 -19.51
N ILE A 217 -7.87 20.00 -18.50
CA ILE A 217 -8.16 18.58 -18.32
C ILE A 217 -9.06 18.00 -19.43
N ILE A 218 -9.82 18.85 -20.15
CA ILE A 218 -10.73 18.40 -21.20
C ILE A 218 -9.98 18.16 -22.51
N SER A 219 -9.07 19.05 -22.88
CA SER A 219 -8.33 18.96 -24.15
C SER A 219 -7.08 18.09 -24.06
N SER A 220 -6.39 18.08 -22.92
CA SER A 220 -5.08 17.44 -22.76
C SER A 220 -5.23 16.11 -21.99
N THR A 221 -5.70 15.08 -22.69
CA THR A 221 -5.99 13.74 -22.13
C THR A 221 -4.88 12.73 -22.41
N ILE A 222 -4.94 11.54 -21.79
CA ILE A 222 -4.04 10.42 -22.13
C ILE A 222 -4.15 10.05 -23.62
N GLN A 223 -5.37 10.09 -24.17
CA GLN A 223 -5.59 9.78 -25.59
C GLN A 223 -4.90 10.81 -26.50
N TRP A 224 -4.96 12.10 -26.15
CA TRP A 224 -4.20 13.15 -26.85
C TRP A 224 -2.69 12.89 -26.79
N ALA A 225 -2.15 12.56 -25.61
CA ALA A 225 -0.73 12.25 -25.46
C ALA A 225 -0.30 11.04 -26.30
N LYS A 226 -1.14 10.00 -26.35
CA LYS A 226 -0.91 8.80 -27.16
C LYS A 226 -0.93 9.10 -28.66
N GLN A 227 -1.92 9.86 -29.14
CA GLN A 227 -2.04 10.24 -30.55
C GLN A 227 -0.86 11.08 -31.06
N ASN A 228 -0.28 11.90 -30.17
CA ASN A 228 0.87 12.75 -30.48
C ASN A 228 2.22 12.10 -30.15
N ASN A 229 2.24 10.81 -29.75
CA ASN A 229 3.45 10.07 -29.35
C ASN A 229 4.28 10.77 -28.25
N LEU A 230 3.60 11.34 -27.25
CA LEU A 230 4.23 12.10 -26.16
C LEU A 230 4.55 11.25 -24.93
N LEU A 231 4.07 10.00 -24.88
CA LEU A 231 4.29 9.09 -23.75
C LEU A 231 5.73 8.58 -23.72
N THR A 232 6.35 8.69 -22.55
CA THR A 232 7.69 8.13 -22.27
C THR A 232 7.57 6.77 -21.57
N ALA A 233 8.69 6.04 -21.45
CA ALA A 233 8.73 4.76 -20.74
C ALA A 233 8.13 4.79 -19.32
N PRO A 234 8.46 5.78 -18.44
CA PRO A 234 7.79 5.95 -17.15
C PRO A 234 6.27 6.14 -17.23
N ASP A 235 5.79 6.83 -18.26
CA ASP A 235 4.37 7.10 -18.46
C ASP A 235 3.62 5.81 -18.84
N VAL A 236 4.15 5.04 -19.80
CA VAL A 236 3.58 3.74 -20.19
C VAL A 236 3.57 2.78 -18.99
N TRP A 237 4.66 2.77 -18.21
CA TRP A 237 4.76 1.95 -17.01
C TRP A 237 3.69 2.29 -15.96
N ILE A 238 3.55 3.56 -15.57
CA ILE A 238 2.59 3.92 -14.52
C ILE A 238 1.15 3.65 -14.97
N LEU A 239 0.86 3.84 -16.26
CA LEU A 239 -0.45 3.53 -16.83
C LEU A 239 -0.72 2.02 -16.85
N SER A 240 0.27 1.19 -17.17
CA SER A 240 0.13 -0.26 -17.08
C SER A 240 -0.13 -0.70 -15.63
N LYS A 241 0.62 -0.17 -14.66
CA LYS A 241 0.39 -0.42 -13.22
C LYS A 241 -1.00 0.03 -12.75
N LEU A 242 -1.51 1.14 -13.28
CA LEU A 242 -2.88 1.63 -13.01
C LEU A 242 -3.92 0.62 -13.50
N GLN A 243 -3.75 0.08 -14.71
CA GLN A 243 -4.63 -0.98 -15.23
C GLN A 243 -4.60 -2.25 -14.37
N ARG A 244 -3.43 -2.64 -13.85
CA ARG A 244 -3.29 -3.76 -12.90
C ARG A 244 -3.99 -3.49 -11.58
N MET A 245 -3.87 -2.27 -11.03
CA MET A 245 -4.58 -1.87 -9.81
C MET A 245 -6.11 -1.94 -10.01
N ILE A 246 -6.64 -1.41 -11.12
CA ILE A 246 -8.08 -1.48 -11.44
C ILE A 246 -8.55 -2.94 -11.48
N GLN A 247 -7.83 -3.80 -12.21
CA GLN A 247 -8.16 -5.22 -12.33
C GLN A 247 -8.17 -5.92 -10.97
N LYS A 248 -7.10 -5.76 -10.18
CA LYS A 248 -6.95 -6.40 -8.87
C LYS A 248 -8.01 -5.92 -7.89
N THR A 249 -8.23 -4.61 -7.80
CA THR A 249 -9.23 -4.01 -6.91
C THR A 249 -10.63 -4.51 -7.23
N THR A 250 -10.99 -4.59 -8.52
CA THR A 250 -12.27 -5.12 -8.98
C THR A 250 -12.44 -6.59 -8.58
N GLN A 251 -11.48 -7.45 -8.91
CA GLN A 251 -11.51 -8.87 -8.54
C GLN A 251 -11.59 -9.08 -7.02
N CYS A 252 -10.83 -8.33 -6.23
CA CYS A 252 -10.85 -8.44 -4.78
C CYS A 252 -12.23 -8.04 -4.23
N ASN A 253 -12.83 -6.95 -4.72
CA ASN A 253 -14.15 -6.51 -4.27
C ASN A 253 -15.26 -7.49 -4.67
N ASP A 254 -15.24 -8.04 -5.89
CA ASP A 254 -16.19 -9.06 -6.34
C ASP A 254 -16.17 -10.33 -5.46
N ASN A 255 -15.03 -10.62 -4.83
CA ASN A 255 -14.83 -11.76 -3.94
C ASN A 255 -14.82 -11.38 -2.44
N CYS A 256 -15.30 -10.19 -2.08
CA CYS A 256 -15.33 -9.68 -0.70
C CYS A 256 -13.96 -9.63 0.01
N LYS A 257 -12.86 -9.55 -0.76
CA LYS A 257 -11.49 -9.41 -0.26
C LYS A 257 -11.08 -7.93 -0.15
N PHE A 258 -11.83 -7.16 0.62
CA PHE A 258 -11.66 -5.70 0.71
C PHE A 258 -10.26 -5.27 1.18
N HIS A 259 -9.62 -6.05 2.05
CA HIS A 259 -8.24 -5.83 2.47
C HIS A 259 -7.22 -5.95 1.33
N GLU A 260 -7.33 -6.97 0.48
CA GLU A 260 -6.45 -7.09 -0.68
C GLU A 260 -6.69 -5.94 -1.69
N SER A 261 -7.94 -5.47 -1.80
CA SER A 261 -8.29 -4.28 -2.60
C SER A 261 -7.64 -3.01 -2.05
N ALA A 262 -7.79 -2.72 -0.75
CA ALA A 262 -7.18 -1.57 -0.10
C ALA A 262 -5.63 -1.62 -0.18
N LYS A 263 -5.04 -2.81 -0.07
CA LYS A 263 -3.59 -3.03 -0.23
C LYS A 263 -3.11 -2.82 -1.67
N ALA A 264 -3.93 -3.17 -2.66
CA ALA A 264 -3.60 -2.92 -4.07
C ALA A 264 -3.59 -1.41 -4.37
N ILE A 265 -4.55 -0.66 -3.82
CA ILE A 265 -4.60 0.80 -3.92
C ILE A 265 -3.38 1.42 -3.23
N GLU A 266 -3.07 0.98 -2.00
CA GLU A 266 -1.87 1.41 -1.27
C GLU A 266 -0.59 1.19 -2.08
N ASP A 267 -0.39 -0.02 -2.60
CA ASP A 267 0.84 -0.39 -3.32
C ASP A 267 1.04 0.49 -4.55
N PHE A 268 -0.02 0.70 -5.33
CA PHE A 268 0.04 1.59 -6.48
C PHE A 268 0.31 3.05 -6.07
N LEU A 269 -0.50 3.59 -5.15
CA LEU A 269 -0.42 4.99 -4.71
C LEU A 269 0.95 5.31 -4.11
N ILE A 270 1.44 4.46 -3.20
CA ILE A 270 2.69 4.71 -2.47
C ILE A 270 3.89 4.27 -3.29
N ASN A 271 3.96 3.01 -3.69
CA ASN A 271 5.19 2.41 -4.20
C ASN A 271 5.36 2.64 -5.71
N SER A 272 4.29 2.90 -6.46
CA SER A 272 4.39 3.16 -7.91
C SER A 272 4.29 4.65 -8.24
N LEU A 273 3.24 5.31 -7.75
CA LEU A 273 2.98 6.72 -8.06
C LEU A 273 3.87 7.66 -7.22
N SER A 274 3.72 7.65 -5.90
CA SER A 274 4.37 8.62 -5.01
C SER A 274 5.89 8.45 -4.92
N GLN A 275 6.40 7.22 -4.79
CA GLN A 275 7.82 6.97 -4.58
C GLN A 275 8.66 6.89 -5.86
N ILE A 276 8.03 6.67 -7.02
CA ILE A 276 8.76 6.42 -8.28
C ILE A 276 8.34 7.40 -9.36
N TYR A 277 7.09 7.36 -9.80
CA TYR A 277 6.65 8.18 -10.93
C TYR A 277 6.79 9.69 -10.65
N ILE A 278 6.33 10.15 -9.48
CA ILE A 278 6.42 11.57 -9.10
C ILE A 278 7.88 12.05 -9.04
N PRO A 279 8.82 11.39 -8.34
CA PRO A 279 10.23 11.79 -8.36
C PRO A 279 10.88 11.83 -9.74
N ILE A 280 10.50 10.92 -10.65
CA ILE A 280 11.03 10.87 -12.02
C ILE A 280 10.58 12.08 -12.82
N THR A 281 9.29 12.42 -12.74
CA THR A 281 8.68 13.46 -13.59
C THR A 281 8.75 14.87 -13.01
N LYS A 282 9.08 15.00 -11.72
CA LYS A 282 9.11 16.28 -11.01
C LYS A 282 10.00 17.34 -11.66
N SER A 283 11.19 16.98 -12.14
CA SER A 283 12.09 17.94 -12.82
C SER A 283 11.54 18.40 -14.16
N GLU A 284 10.76 17.56 -14.84
CA GLU A 284 10.14 17.90 -16.12
C GLU A 284 8.95 18.84 -15.91
N LEU A 285 8.17 18.63 -14.86
CA LEU A 285 7.06 19.51 -14.46
C LEU A 285 7.51 20.94 -14.10
N TRP A 286 8.75 21.11 -13.66
CA TRP A 286 9.29 22.41 -13.27
C TRP A 286 10.17 23.07 -14.33
N ALA A 287 10.30 22.46 -15.52
CA ALA A 287 10.97 23.08 -16.63
C ALA A 287 10.07 24.20 -17.20
N GLU A 288 10.49 25.46 -17.05
CA GLU A 288 9.74 26.65 -17.50
C GLU A 288 9.82 26.90 -19.02
N ASP A 289 10.52 26.05 -19.76
CA ASP A 289 10.61 26.10 -21.22
C ASP A 289 9.24 25.82 -21.86
N GLU A 290 8.74 26.76 -22.67
CA GLU A 290 7.48 26.61 -23.41
C GLU A 290 7.53 25.44 -24.41
N THR A 291 8.70 25.06 -24.92
CA THR A 291 8.84 23.88 -25.79
C THR A 291 8.57 22.56 -25.04
N LYS A 292 8.58 22.59 -23.70
CA LYS A 292 8.30 21.43 -22.83
C LYS A 292 6.85 21.38 -22.35
N LYS A 293 6.00 22.32 -22.78
CA LYS A 293 4.60 22.40 -22.36
C LYS A 293 3.84 21.09 -22.59
N ASP A 294 3.96 20.49 -23.77
CA ASP A 294 3.26 19.24 -24.10
C ASP A 294 3.72 18.08 -23.21
N ARG A 295 4.99 18.06 -22.80
CA ARG A 295 5.51 17.10 -21.83
C ARG A 295 4.87 17.29 -20.45
N ARG A 296 4.80 18.53 -19.96
CA ARG A 296 4.12 18.84 -18.67
C ARG A 296 2.65 18.46 -18.71
N PHE A 297 1.97 18.79 -19.79
CA PHE A 297 0.55 18.47 -20.01
C PHE A 297 0.31 16.95 -20.07
N THR A 298 1.23 16.19 -20.66
CA THR A 298 1.19 14.72 -20.63
C THR A 298 1.24 14.18 -19.21
N ILE A 299 2.13 14.71 -18.36
CA ILE A 299 2.24 14.30 -16.95
C ILE A 299 0.96 14.66 -16.18
N TYR A 300 0.43 15.87 -16.37
CA TYR A 300 -0.83 16.29 -15.75
C TYR A 300 -2.01 15.42 -16.19
N ALA A 301 -2.10 15.06 -17.48
CA ALA A 301 -3.15 14.17 -17.97
C ALA A 301 -3.13 12.82 -17.25
N ILE A 302 -1.93 12.24 -17.08
CA ILE A 302 -1.73 10.96 -16.38
C ILE A 302 -2.09 11.09 -14.90
N LEU A 303 -1.63 12.14 -14.23
CA LEU A 303 -1.94 12.39 -12.82
C LEU A 303 -3.44 12.60 -12.61
N ALA A 304 -4.10 13.38 -13.48
CA ALA A 304 -5.52 13.65 -13.39
C ALA A 304 -6.35 12.37 -13.49
N GLU A 305 -6.10 11.55 -14.51
CA GLU A 305 -6.83 10.29 -14.70
C GLU A 305 -6.53 9.30 -13.57
N THR A 306 -5.26 9.19 -13.17
CA THR A 306 -4.83 8.31 -12.09
C THR A 306 -5.50 8.66 -10.76
N LEU A 307 -5.47 9.94 -10.38
CA LEU A 307 -6.04 10.41 -9.11
C LEU A 307 -7.57 10.25 -9.10
N LYS A 308 -8.25 10.61 -10.20
CA LYS A 308 -9.70 10.39 -10.36
C LYS A 308 -10.07 8.91 -10.21
N ILE A 309 -9.29 8.00 -10.79
CA ILE A 309 -9.52 6.56 -10.65
C ILE A 309 -9.30 6.10 -9.22
N ILE A 310 -8.25 6.57 -8.53
CA ILE A 310 -8.02 6.23 -7.12
C ILE A 310 -9.19 6.72 -6.24
N ASP A 311 -9.69 7.94 -6.47
CA ASP A 311 -10.84 8.47 -5.74
C ASP A 311 -12.07 7.56 -5.91
N ILE A 312 -12.37 7.12 -7.14
CA ILE A 312 -13.50 6.21 -7.41
C ILE A 312 -13.28 4.86 -6.71
N LEU A 313 -12.08 4.28 -6.80
CA LEU A 313 -11.78 2.97 -6.23
C LEU A 313 -11.76 2.98 -4.69
N ILE A 314 -11.31 4.07 -4.07
CA ILE A 314 -11.25 4.20 -2.61
C ILE A 314 -12.58 4.67 -2.01
N HIS A 315 -13.51 5.20 -2.81
CA HIS A 315 -14.79 5.75 -2.34
C HIS A 315 -15.60 4.82 -1.42
N PRO A 316 -15.72 3.50 -1.70
CA PRO A 316 -16.41 2.58 -0.77
C PRO A 316 -15.77 2.52 0.64
N PHE A 317 -14.47 2.79 0.73
CA PHE A 317 -13.70 2.76 1.98
C PHE A 317 -13.67 4.13 2.66
N SER A 318 -13.38 5.19 1.90
CA SER A 318 -13.18 6.56 2.38
C SER A 318 -14.05 7.57 1.63
N PRO A 319 -15.38 7.53 1.80
CA PRO A 319 -16.32 8.27 0.97
C PRO A 319 -16.20 9.80 1.09
N PHE A 320 -15.93 10.34 2.29
CA PHE A 320 -15.90 11.80 2.49
C PHE A 320 -14.65 12.44 1.88
N THR A 321 -13.50 11.78 2.03
CA THR A 321 -12.20 12.22 1.53
C THR A 321 -12.16 12.14 0.02
N SER A 322 -12.57 11.00 -0.55
CA SER A 322 -12.63 10.84 -2.01
C SER A 322 -13.61 11.80 -2.66
N GLU A 323 -14.80 12.02 -2.08
CA GLU A 323 -15.76 13.02 -2.58
C GLU A 323 -15.15 14.43 -2.55
N TYR A 324 -14.54 14.83 -1.43
CA TYR A 324 -13.89 16.12 -1.30
C TYR A 324 -12.78 16.31 -2.34
N LEU A 325 -11.89 15.34 -2.47
CA LEU A 325 -10.77 15.39 -3.41
C LEU A 325 -11.28 15.47 -4.86
N TYR A 326 -12.22 14.61 -5.22
CA TYR A 326 -12.83 14.56 -6.54
C TYR A 326 -13.49 15.90 -6.92
N LEU A 327 -14.32 16.46 -6.03
CA LEU A 327 -15.01 17.72 -6.28
C LEU A 327 -14.06 18.92 -6.29
N SER A 328 -12.97 18.86 -5.52
CA SER A 328 -12.00 19.95 -5.43
C SER A 328 -11.07 20.07 -6.64
N VAL A 329 -10.92 19.00 -7.42
CA VAL A 329 -9.96 18.88 -8.53
C VAL A 329 -10.63 18.64 -9.88
N PHE A 330 -11.59 17.72 -9.97
CA PHE A 330 -12.20 17.30 -11.24
C PHE A 330 -13.56 17.94 -11.45
N GLY A 331 -14.47 17.78 -10.48
CA GLY A 331 -15.76 18.48 -10.42
C GLY A 331 -16.67 18.36 -11.64
N ASP A 332 -16.41 17.41 -12.55
CA ASP A 332 -17.17 17.25 -13.80
C ASP A 332 -18.58 16.70 -13.55
N LYS A 333 -18.80 16.08 -12.39
CA LYS A 333 -20.11 15.68 -11.87
C LYS A 333 -20.34 16.29 -10.49
N LYS A 334 -21.62 16.40 -10.12
CA LYS A 334 -22.04 16.96 -8.82
C LYS A 334 -21.64 16.11 -7.61
N THR A 335 -21.35 14.83 -7.82
CA THR A 335 -20.91 13.88 -6.81
C THR A 335 -20.21 12.70 -7.48
N ILE A 336 -19.22 12.13 -6.81
CA ILE A 336 -18.48 10.95 -7.28
C ILE A 336 -19.40 9.72 -7.42
N LEU A 337 -20.54 9.68 -6.73
CA LEU A 337 -21.54 8.60 -6.86
C LEU A 337 -22.16 8.49 -8.25
N LEU A 338 -22.00 9.52 -9.09
CA LEU A 338 -22.41 9.49 -10.51
C LEU A 338 -21.31 8.95 -11.44
N GLU A 339 -20.13 8.61 -10.90
CA GLU A 339 -19.07 7.94 -11.63
C GLU A 339 -19.35 6.45 -11.85
N ARG A 340 -18.72 5.90 -12.88
CA ARG A 340 -18.75 4.47 -13.16
C ARG A 340 -17.52 3.84 -12.54
N TRP A 341 -17.68 2.62 -12.03
CA TRP A 341 -16.54 1.79 -11.65
C TRP A 341 -15.58 1.65 -12.85
N PRO A 342 -14.28 1.92 -12.69
CA PRO A 342 -13.34 1.92 -13.80
C PRO A 342 -13.17 0.52 -14.38
N LYS A 343 -12.93 0.45 -15.69
CA LYS A 343 -12.66 -0.79 -16.40
C LYS A 343 -11.22 -0.79 -16.90
N LYS A 344 -10.58 -1.96 -16.85
CA LYS A 344 -9.23 -2.15 -17.40
C LYS A 344 -9.22 -1.83 -18.90
N ASP A 345 -8.35 -0.91 -19.31
CA ASP A 345 -8.00 -0.68 -20.70
C ASP A 345 -6.76 -1.50 -21.07
N GLN A 346 -6.96 -2.54 -21.88
CA GLN A 346 -5.88 -3.40 -22.34
C GLN A 346 -4.87 -2.64 -23.24
N SER A 347 -5.28 -1.54 -23.87
CA SER A 347 -4.43 -0.72 -24.74
C SER A 347 -3.40 0.12 -23.99
N LEU A 348 -3.51 0.19 -22.66
CA LEU A 348 -2.59 0.86 -21.74
C LEU A 348 -1.81 -0.14 -20.87
N THR A 349 -1.91 -1.45 -21.15
CA THR A 349 -1.15 -2.49 -20.47
C THR A 349 0.08 -2.85 -21.30
N ASP A 350 1.24 -2.89 -20.66
CA ASP A 350 2.50 -3.33 -21.26
C ASP A 350 3.29 -4.15 -20.23
N GLU A 351 3.37 -5.47 -20.43
CA GLU A 351 4.05 -6.39 -19.50
C GLU A 351 5.57 -6.24 -19.59
N LYS A 352 6.11 -5.94 -20.78
CA LYS A 352 7.56 -5.82 -20.98
C LYS A 352 8.10 -4.60 -20.24
N ILE A 353 7.39 -3.47 -20.29
CA ILE A 353 7.82 -2.29 -19.53
C ILE A 353 7.71 -2.51 -18.02
N GLU A 354 6.70 -3.27 -17.56
CA GLU A 354 6.60 -3.67 -16.15
C GLU A 354 7.81 -4.51 -15.72
N GLU A 355 8.19 -5.51 -16.51
CA GLU A 355 9.38 -6.34 -16.29
C GLU A 355 10.67 -5.50 -16.27
N SER A 356 10.83 -4.58 -17.23
CA SER A 356 11.97 -3.64 -17.26
C SER A 356 12.06 -2.81 -15.98
N PHE A 357 10.93 -2.27 -15.50
CA PHE A 357 10.91 -1.49 -14.27
C PHE A 357 11.17 -2.33 -13.02
N ASP A 358 10.65 -3.55 -12.96
CA ASP A 358 10.90 -4.44 -11.82
C ASP A 358 12.38 -4.82 -11.74
N LEU A 359 13.02 -5.19 -12.86
CA LEU A 359 14.47 -5.41 -12.92
C LEU A 359 15.27 -4.16 -12.54
N MET A 360 14.88 -2.99 -13.06
CA MET A 360 15.53 -1.72 -12.71
C MET A 360 15.42 -1.44 -11.20
N LYS A 361 14.27 -1.68 -10.56
CA LYS A 361 14.10 -1.51 -9.12
C LYS A 361 15.03 -2.43 -8.32
N GLU A 362 15.21 -3.68 -8.76
CA GLU A 362 16.15 -4.59 -8.12
C GLU A 362 17.59 -4.08 -8.23
N VAL A 363 18.00 -3.62 -9.41
CA VAL A 363 19.32 -3.01 -9.64
C VAL A 363 19.51 -1.78 -8.75
N VAL A 364 18.52 -0.90 -8.66
CA VAL A 364 18.57 0.30 -7.80
C VAL A 364 18.67 -0.08 -6.32
N SER A 365 17.95 -1.12 -5.89
CA SER A 365 18.01 -1.65 -4.53
C SER A 365 19.39 -2.22 -4.19
N ILE A 366 19.97 -3.02 -5.08
CA ILE A 366 21.32 -3.58 -4.89
C ILE A 366 22.37 -2.47 -4.96
N SER A 367 22.25 -1.51 -5.88
CA SER A 367 23.11 -0.33 -5.93
C SER A 367 23.07 0.45 -4.62
N ALA A 368 21.88 0.63 -4.03
CA ALA A 368 21.73 1.25 -2.73
C ALA A 368 22.39 0.45 -1.59
N ALA A 369 22.29 -0.89 -1.61
CA ALA A 369 22.99 -1.77 -0.67
C ALA A 369 24.51 -1.70 -0.84
N THR A 370 25.01 -1.72 -2.08
CA THR A 370 26.42 -1.53 -2.42
C THR A 370 26.94 -0.21 -1.86
N ARG A 371 26.19 0.88 -2.06
CA ARG A 371 26.51 2.19 -1.51
C ARG A 371 26.57 2.17 0.02
N MET A 372 25.60 1.54 0.69
CA MET A 372 25.62 1.42 2.16
C MET A 372 26.86 0.66 2.66
N LYS A 373 27.21 -0.45 2.01
CA LYS A 373 28.40 -1.24 2.34
C LYS A 373 29.69 -0.42 2.18
N GLY A 374 29.79 0.36 1.10
CA GLY A 374 30.92 1.27 0.85
C GLY A 374 30.87 2.59 1.62
N LYS A 375 29.87 2.80 2.50
CA LYS A 375 29.60 4.08 3.19
C LYS A 375 29.49 5.27 2.22
N LEU A 376 29.00 5.01 1.01
CA LEU A 376 28.78 6.00 -0.05
C LEU A 376 27.38 6.60 0.10
N LYS A 377 27.27 7.92 0.06
CA LYS A 377 25.97 8.60 0.15
C LYS A 377 25.23 8.49 -1.19
N ARG A 378 23.94 8.14 -1.18
CA ARG A 378 23.12 7.96 -2.40
C ARG A 378 23.10 9.18 -3.33
N ARG A 379 23.11 10.37 -2.75
CA ARG A 379 23.05 11.66 -3.47
C ARG A 379 24.34 12.01 -4.22
N TRP A 380 25.46 11.38 -3.88
CA TRP A 380 26.73 11.63 -4.56
C TRP A 380 26.80 10.80 -5.83
N PRO A 381 26.96 11.44 -6.99
CA PRO A 381 27.15 10.68 -8.21
C PRO A 381 28.46 9.88 -8.11
N LEU A 382 28.50 8.68 -8.71
CA LEU A 382 29.71 7.85 -8.81
C LEU A 382 30.15 7.71 -10.27
N GLU A 383 31.45 7.54 -10.52
CA GLU A 383 32.01 7.53 -11.87
C GLU A 383 31.35 6.45 -12.75
N ASN A 384 31.35 5.21 -12.29
CA ASN A 384 30.74 4.12 -13.02
C ASN A 384 30.06 3.06 -12.14
N ALA A 385 29.16 2.33 -12.78
CA ALA A 385 28.58 1.08 -12.28
C ALA A 385 28.78 -0.05 -13.29
N LEU A 386 29.12 -1.24 -12.81
CA LEU A 386 29.12 -2.47 -13.61
C LEU A 386 28.00 -3.35 -13.07
N ILE A 387 27.06 -3.71 -13.93
CA ILE A 387 25.82 -4.36 -13.56
C ILE A 387 25.77 -5.71 -14.25
N CYS A 388 25.81 -6.79 -13.49
CA CYS A 388 25.59 -8.13 -14.02
C CYS A 388 24.13 -8.51 -13.83
N VAL A 389 23.47 -8.93 -14.90
CA VAL A 389 22.10 -9.43 -14.91
C VAL A 389 22.08 -10.87 -15.41
N GLY A 390 20.93 -11.55 -15.29
CA GLY A 390 20.73 -12.86 -15.89
C GLY A 390 20.73 -12.82 -17.42
N LYS A 391 20.73 -14.00 -18.03
CA LYS A 391 20.60 -14.14 -19.49
C LYS A 391 19.32 -13.49 -20.01
N ASP A 392 19.41 -12.84 -21.17
CA ASP A 392 18.32 -12.17 -21.89
C ASP A 392 17.73 -10.93 -21.16
N GLN A 393 18.35 -10.50 -20.06
CA GLN A 393 17.90 -9.34 -19.27
C GLN A 393 18.62 -8.04 -19.63
N LYS A 394 19.73 -8.10 -20.38
CA LYS A 394 20.51 -6.91 -20.72
C LYS A 394 19.68 -5.91 -21.52
N ASN A 395 19.10 -6.35 -22.64
CA ASN A 395 18.29 -5.48 -23.51
C ASN A 395 17.06 -4.91 -22.78
N VAL A 396 16.50 -5.68 -21.83
CA VAL A 396 15.35 -5.29 -21.01
C VAL A 396 15.69 -4.12 -20.09
N LEU A 397 16.89 -4.11 -19.52
CA LEU A 397 17.36 -3.02 -18.66
C LEU A 397 17.91 -1.84 -19.47
N GLU A 398 18.55 -2.11 -20.61
CA GLU A 398 19.08 -1.07 -21.51
C GLU A 398 17.98 -0.17 -22.07
N SER A 399 16.75 -0.65 -22.25
CA SER A 399 15.61 0.18 -22.66
C SER A 399 15.26 1.28 -21.64
N LEU A 400 15.76 1.20 -20.40
CA LEU A 400 15.58 2.20 -19.35
C LEU A 400 16.89 2.90 -18.97
N SER A 401 17.90 2.90 -19.84
CA SER A 401 19.26 3.35 -19.50
C SER A 401 19.34 4.74 -18.87
N ASP A 402 18.68 5.74 -19.44
CA ASP A 402 18.72 7.12 -18.92
C ASP A 402 18.07 7.23 -17.54
N LEU A 403 16.97 6.50 -17.36
CA LEU A 403 16.26 6.44 -16.09
C LEU A 403 17.11 5.72 -15.04
N LEU A 404 17.64 4.54 -15.37
CA LEU A 404 18.49 3.77 -14.49
C LEU A 404 19.68 4.60 -14.03
N LYS A 405 20.41 5.23 -14.97
CA LYS A 405 21.55 6.11 -14.69
C LYS A 405 21.22 7.18 -13.67
N THR A 406 20.04 7.80 -13.81
CA THR A 406 19.55 8.82 -12.89
C THR A 406 19.21 8.24 -11.51
N GLN A 407 18.57 7.06 -11.47
CA GLN A 407 18.16 6.39 -10.22
C GLN A 407 19.35 5.86 -9.41
N ILE A 408 20.34 5.23 -10.05
CA ILE A 408 21.57 4.80 -9.37
C ILE A 408 22.58 5.93 -9.18
N ASN A 409 22.35 7.08 -9.80
CA ASN A 409 23.14 8.30 -9.74
C ASN A 409 24.61 8.04 -10.09
N VAL A 410 24.88 7.66 -11.34
CA VAL A 410 26.23 7.43 -11.88
C VAL A 410 26.44 8.16 -13.21
N GLU A 411 27.69 8.40 -13.59
CA GLU A 411 28.01 9.03 -14.88
C GLU A 411 27.90 8.05 -16.06
N ARG A 412 28.34 6.82 -15.87
CA ARG A 412 28.20 5.74 -16.86
C ARG A 412 27.92 4.43 -16.17
N PHE A 413 27.33 3.49 -16.90
CA PHE A 413 27.24 2.12 -16.43
C PHE A 413 27.37 1.18 -17.61
N GLU A 414 27.77 -0.06 -17.32
CA GLU A 414 27.86 -1.13 -18.30
C GLU A 414 27.09 -2.34 -17.79
N ILE A 415 26.32 -2.98 -18.69
CA ILE A 415 25.52 -4.16 -18.36
C ILE A 415 26.15 -5.40 -18.99
N PHE A 416 26.30 -6.43 -18.16
CA PHE A 416 26.85 -7.74 -18.49
C PHE A 416 25.82 -8.82 -18.21
N GLU A 417 25.79 -9.85 -19.03
CA GLU A 417 24.95 -11.03 -18.77
C GLU A 417 25.81 -12.12 -18.15
N THR A 418 25.28 -12.75 -17.11
CA THR A 418 25.94 -13.82 -16.36
C THR A 418 25.00 -14.99 -16.14
N GLN A 419 25.57 -16.20 -16.13
CA GLN A 419 24.79 -17.44 -15.94
C GLN A 419 25.04 -18.06 -14.56
N ASN A 420 26.25 -17.95 -14.03
CA ASN A 420 26.63 -18.61 -12.77
C ASN A 420 26.26 -17.76 -11.55
N GLN A 421 25.69 -18.41 -10.53
CA GLN A 421 25.11 -17.71 -9.38
C GLN A 421 26.05 -17.62 -8.18
N ASP A 422 27.02 -18.52 -8.09
CA ASP A 422 27.94 -18.64 -6.95
C ASP A 422 29.26 -19.34 -7.31
N GLY A 423 30.16 -19.39 -6.33
CA GLY A 423 31.35 -20.23 -6.36
C GLY A 423 32.45 -19.75 -7.32
N LEU A 424 33.27 -20.73 -7.71
CA LEU A 424 34.42 -20.53 -8.59
C LEU A 424 33.98 -20.17 -10.00
N GLU A 425 32.94 -20.82 -10.50
CA GLU A 425 32.40 -20.63 -11.84
C GLU A 425 31.92 -19.19 -12.05
N GLN A 426 31.24 -18.60 -11.04
CA GLN A 426 30.89 -17.18 -11.06
C GLN A 426 32.13 -16.28 -11.09
N PHE A 427 33.11 -16.51 -10.21
CA PHE A 427 34.34 -15.71 -10.21
C PHE A 427 35.06 -15.76 -11.58
N LEU A 428 35.19 -16.95 -12.17
CA LEU A 428 35.84 -17.13 -13.48
C LEU A 428 35.07 -16.44 -14.61
N GLU A 429 33.74 -16.49 -14.59
CA GLU A 429 32.88 -15.77 -15.54
C GLU A 429 33.09 -14.25 -15.42
N LEU A 430 33.02 -13.70 -14.20
CA LEU A 430 33.22 -12.27 -13.95
C LEU A 430 34.62 -11.81 -14.36
N LYS A 431 35.66 -12.61 -14.07
CA LYS A 431 37.05 -12.34 -14.48
C LYS A 431 37.20 -12.36 -16.01
N LYS A 432 36.55 -13.31 -16.70
CA LYS A 432 36.55 -13.39 -18.17
C LYS A 432 35.86 -12.19 -18.83
N LEU A 433 34.86 -11.61 -18.16
CA LEU A 433 34.20 -10.38 -18.58
C LEU A 433 35.03 -9.11 -18.33
N GLY A 434 36.22 -9.23 -17.71
CA GLY A 434 37.10 -8.11 -17.42
C GLY A 434 36.63 -7.24 -16.25
N LEU A 435 35.77 -7.78 -15.37
CA LEU A 435 35.29 -7.06 -14.19
C LEU A 435 36.39 -7.01 -13.11
N PRO A 436 36.43 -5.97 -12.25
CA PRO A 436 37.47 -5.76 -11.24
C PRO A 436 37.25 -6.65 -10.01
N VAL A 437 37.18 -7.96 -10.24
CA VAL A 437 36.96 -8.98 -9.20
C VAL A 437 38.27 -9.60 -8.77
N ILE A 438 38.42 -9.79 -7.47
CA ILE A 438 39.53 -10.53 -6.87
C ILE A 438 39.00 -11.81 -6.23
N PRO A 439 39.79 -12.89 -6.23
CA PRO A 439 39.35 -14.14 -5.65
C PRO A 439 39.21 -14.02 -4.13
N LYS A 440 38.08 -14.49 -3.60
CA LYS A 440 37.89 -14.66 -2.16
C LYS A 440 37.78 -16.15 -1.86
N ILE A 441 38.81 -16.67 -1.21
CA ILE A 441 38.92 -18.10 -0.90
C ILE A 441 39.02 -18.23 0.61
N GLU A 442 38.20 -19.09 1.19
CA GLU A 442 38.28 -19.51 2.58
C GLU A 442 38.34 -21.04 2.63
N LEU A 443 38.91 -21.61 3.69
CA LEU A 443 38.92 -23.05 3.88
C LEU A 443 37.64 -23.51 4.60
N GLU A 444 36.98 -24.53 4.05
CA GLU A 444 35.82 -25.17 4.69
C GLU A 444 36.29 -26.02 5.87
N ARG A 445 36.27 -25.42 7.07
CA ARG A 445 36.84 -25.99 8.30
C ARG A 445 36.36 -27.42 8.59
N LYS A 446 35.11 -27.75 8.25
CA LYS A 446 34.59 -29.11 8.46
C LYS A 446 35.21 -30.12 7.50
N ALA A 447 35.40 -29.75 6.24
CA ALA A 447 35.98 -30.61 5.21
C ALA A 447 37.49 -30.82 5.42
N ILE A 448 38.21 -29.77 5.84
CA ILE A 448 39.67 -29.84 6.05
C ILE A 448 40.07 -30.48 7.38
N GLY A 449 39.18 -30.58 8.37
CA GLY A 449 39.47 -31.14 9.70
C GLY A 449 40.13 -32.53 9.66
N PRO A 450 39.53 -33.52 8.96
CA PRO A 450 40.11 -34.87 8.81
C PRO A 450 41.44 -34.91 8.06
N LYS A 451 41.69 -33.95 7.15
CA LYS A 451 42.89 -33.88 6.30
C LYS A 451 44.06 -33.22 7.03
N ALA A 452 43.80 -32.14 7.77
CA ALA A 452 44.82 -31.35 8.43
C ALA A 452 45.20 -31.86 9.83
N LYS A 453 44.24 -32.42 10.60
CA LYS A 453 44.46 -32.95 11.96
C LYS A 453 45.28 -31.98 12.83
N GLU A 454 46.42 -32.42 13.36
CA GLU A 454 47.34 -31.62 14.19
C GLU A 454 48.02 -30.46 13.43
N ASN A 455 48.06 -30.51 12.09
CA ASN A 455 48.66 -29.49 11.23
C ASN A 455 47.72 -28.33 10.90
N MET A 456 46.51 -28.28 11.46
CA MET A 456 45.50 -27.26 11.17
C MET A 456 46.03 -25.82 11.32
N GLY A 457 46.74 -25.53 12.42
CA GLY A 457 47.26 -24.19 12.67
C GLY A 457 48.28 -23.74 11.61
N LYS A 458 49.18 -24.65 11.22
CA LYS A 458 50.20 -24.39 10.19
C LYS A 458 49.59 -24.26 8.80
N LEU A 459 48.60 -25.11 8.47
CA LEU A 459 47.85 -25.02 7.22
C LEU A 459 47.18 -23.65 7.08
N LEU A 460 46.54 -23.15 8.14
CA LEU A 460 45.91 -21.83 8.13
C LEU A 460 46.92 -20.70 7.93
N GLN A 461 48.12 -20.81 8.52
CA GLN A 461 49.19 -19.84 8.33
C GLN A 461 49.68 -19.84 6.87
N ILE A 462 50.05 -21.01 6.33
CA ILE A 462 50.53 -21.14 4.94
C ILE A 462 49.45 -20.69 3.97
N PHE A 463 48.19 -21.06 4.21
CA PHE A 463 47.05 -20.61 3.41
C PHE A 463 46.94 -19.08 3.37
N SER A 464 47.13 -18.40 4.50
CA SER A 464 47.08 -16.93 4.55
C SER A 464 48.23 -16.23 3.83
N GLU A 465 49.36 -16.92 3.65
CA GLU A 465 50.56 -16.43 2.94
C GLU A 465 50.55 -16.82 1.46
N THR A 466 49.70 -17.77 1.06
CA THR A 466 49.60 -18.28 -0.32
C THR A 466 48.78 -17.32 -1.18
N ASN A 467 49.27 -17.03 -2.40
CA ASN A 467 48.51 -16.22 -3.36
C ASN A 467 47.22 -16.96 -3.78
N PRO A 468 46.03 -16.39 -3.55
CA PRO A 468 44.77 -17.03 -3.93
C PRO A 468 44.66 -17.36 -5.42
N ASN A 469 45.31 -16.60 -6.31
CA ASN A 469 45.29 -16.89 -7.74
C ASN A 469 45.99 -18.22 -8.07
N ASP A 470 47.10 -18.54 -7.40
CA ASP A 470 47.83 -19.80 -7.61
C ASP A 470 46.97 -21.00 -7.22
N ILE A 471 46.20 -20.85 -6.14
CA ILE A 471 45.23 -21.87 -5.70
C ILE A 471 44.16 -22.08 -6.75
N ILE A 472 43.57 -21.00 -7.26
CA ILE A 472 42.51 -21.08 -8.28
C ILE A 472 43.02 -21.68 -9.58
N GLU A 473 44.18 -21.27 -10.06
CA GLU A 473 44.75 -21.81 -11.31
C GLU A 473 44.91 -23.33 -11.23
N LYS A 474 45.40 -23.85 -10.10
CA LYS A 474 45.52 -25.30 -9.88
C LYS A 474 44.18 -25.99 -9.67
N LEU A 475 43.23 -25.38 -8.97
CA LEU A 475 41.87 -25.93 -8.84
C LEU A 475 41.13 -26.02 -10.20
N VAL A 476 41.43 -25.11 -11.13
CA VAL A 476 40.90 -25.14 -12.51
C VAL A 476 41.62 -26.21 -13.34
N GLU A 477 42.95 -26.28 -13.27
CA GLU A 477 43.78 -27.17 -14.10
C GLU A 477 43.67 -28.66 -13.70
N ILE A 478 43.80 -28.96 -12.40
CA ILE A 478 43.95 -30.32 -11.87
C ILE A 478 42.93 -30.67 -10.77
N GLY A 479 42.03 -29.75 -10.42
CA GLY A 479 40.95 -29.99 -9.44
C GLY A 479 41.37 -29.99 -7.97
N SER A 480 42.65 -29.74 -7.67
CA SER A 480 43.20 -29.78 -6.32
C SER A 480 44.41 -28.85 -6.14
N TYR A 481 44.71 -28.49 -4.89
CA TYR A 481 45.92 -27.75 -4.49
C TYR A 481 46.62 -28.49 -3.35
N THR A 482 47.94 -28.59 -3.40
CA THR A 482 48.73 -29.27 -2.35
C THR A 482 49.48 -28.25 -1.53
N PHE A 483 49.23 -28.23 -0.22
CA PHE A 483 50.01 -27.45 0.74
C PHE A 483 51.14 -28.30 1.32
N ASP A 484 52.37 -27.80 1.22
CA ASP A 484 53.54 -28.40 1.86
C ASP A 484 53.63 -27.92 3.32
N VAL A 485 53.22 -28.77 4.26
CA VAL A 485 53.25 -28.48 5.70
C VAL A 485 54.36 -29.32 6.35
N GLU A 486 55.57 -28.75 6.41
CA GLU A 486 56.80 -29.41 6.88
C GLU A 486 57.11 -30.71 6.11
N SER A 487 56.99 -31.87 6.76
CA SER A 487 57.21 -33.20 6.17
C SER A 487 55.93 -33.83 5.61
N ASN A 488 54.77 -33.16 5.71
CA ASN A 488 53.48 -33.65 5.25
C ASN A 488 52.96 -32.83 4.06
N LYS A 489 52.34 -33.51 3.10
CA LYS A 489 51.62 -32.87 1.99
C LYS A 489 50.12 -32.99 2.22
N ILE A 490 49.44 -31.86 2.28
CA ILE A 490 47.98 -31.82 2.45
C ILE A 490 47.35 -31.46 1.11
N LEU A 491 46.73 -32.46 0.47
CA LEU A 491 45.95 -32.27 -0.75
C LEU A 491 44.54 -31.81 -0.42
N LEU A 492 44.15 -30.64 -0.94
CA LEU A 492 42.81 -30.10 -0.84
C LEU A 492 42.14 -30.04 -2.23
N ASN A 493 40.91 -30.54 -2.31
CA ASN A 493 40.05 -30.53 -3.49
C ASN A 493 39.13 -29.32 -3.47
N ARG A 494 38.39 -29.07 -4.56
CA ARG A 494 37.42 -27.94 -4.65
C ARG A 494 36.44 -27.84 -3.47
N GLU A 495 35.94 -28.98 -2.99
CA GLU A 495 34.99 -29.07 -1.85
C GLU A 495 35.57 -28.63 -0.50
N ASP A 496 36.90 -28.53 -0.39
CA ASP A 496 37.58 -28.06 0.82
C ASP A 496 37.68 -26.52 0.89
N PHE A 497 37.24 -25.82 -0.17
CA PHE A 497 37.29 -24.37 -0.27
C PHE A 497 35.88 -23.79 -0.35
N VAL A 498 35.63 -22.75 0.43
CA VAL A 498 34.53 -21.82 0.21
C VAL A 498 35.03 -20.75 -0.74
N MET A 499 34.57 -20.80 -1.98
CA MET A 499 35.02 -19.91 -3.05
C MET A 499 33.96 -18.84 -3.34
N GLY A 500 34.43 -17.62 -3.54
CA GLY A 500 33.64 -16.51 -4.03
C GLY A 500 34.56 -15.45 -4.59
N PHE A 501 34.07 -14.21 -4.62
CA PHE A 501 34.84 -13.07 -5.07
C PHE A 501 34.68 -11.90 -4.12
N ASP A 502 35.69 -11.04 -4.13
CA ASP A 502 35.59 -9.66 -3.70
C ASP A 502 35.90 -8.75 -4.90
N VAL A 503 35.96 -7.43 -4.70
CA VAL A 503 36.35 -6.48 -5.75
C VAL A 503 37.64 -5.76 -5.39
N GLU A 504 38.32 -5.22 -6.39
CA GLU A 504 39.49 -4.37 -6.21
C GLU A 504 39.19 -3.16 -5.30
N SER A 505 40.22 -2.61 -4.65
CA SER A 505 40.07 -1.56 -3.60
C SER A 505 39.36 -0.29 -4.06
N ASP A 506 39.36 -0.02 -5.37
CA ASP A 506 38.70 1.13 -5.97
C ASP A 506 37.19 0.92 -6.18
N TYR A 507 36.66 -0.26 -5.85
CA TYR A 507 35.28 -0.64 -6.08
C TYR A 507 34.59 -1.16 -4.80
N GLN A 508 33.27 -1.18 -4.85
CA GLN A 508 32.44 -1.87 -3.88
C GLN A 508 31.34 -2.63 -4.62
N PHE A 509 30.96 -3.81 -4.12
CA PHE A 509 29.85 -4.58 -4.68
C PHE A 509 28.86 -5.08 -3.63
N ALA A 510 27.66 -5.39 -4.12
CA ALA A 510 26.66 -6.24 -3.50
C ALA A 510 25.98 -7.09 -4.60
N ASN A 511 25.41 -8.22 -4.19
CA ASN A 511 24.77 -9.16 -5.10
C ASN A 511 23.55 -9.82 -4.48
N ARG A 512 22.66 -10.33 -5.34
CA ARG A 512 21.52 -11.19 -5.00
C ARG A 512 21.32 -12.20 -6.13
N GLY A 513 21.79 -13.43 -5.93
CA GLY A 513 21.85 -14.41 -7.03
C GLY A 513 22.73 -13.89 -8.18
N ASN A 514 22.18 -13.88 -9.40
CA ASN A 514 22.88 -13.42 -10.61
C ASN A 514 22.92 -11.90 -10.76
N LEU A 515 22.16 -11.16 -9.95
CA LEU A 515 22.15 -9.71 -10.02
C LEU A 515 23.29 -9.16 -9.16
N ILE A 516 24.32 -8.62 -9.81
CA ILE A 516 25.50 -8.04 -9.14
C ILE A 516 25.61 -6.57 -9.55
N VAL A 517 25.82 -5.69 -8.57
CA VAL A 517 26.13 -4.28 -8.85
C VAL A 517 27.47 -3.92 -8.20
N ILE A 518 28.45 -3.62 -9.04
CA ILE A 518 29.78 -3.12 -8.67
C ILE A 518 29.80 -1.61 -8.94
N LEU A 519 30.21 -0.81 -7.96
CA LEU A 519 30.29 0.65 -8.03
C LEU A 519 31.74 1.10 -7.79
N SER A 520 32.21 2.07 -8.57
CA SER A 520 33.47 2.76 -8.25
C SER A 520 33.32 3.60 -6.98
N VAL A 521 34.35 3.55 -6.13
CA VAL A 521 34.50 4.32 -4.90
C VAL A 521 35.19 5.66 -5.17
N LYS A 522 35.80 5.84 -6.35
CA LYS A 522 36.49 7.08 -6.73
C LYS A 522 35.51 8.24 -6.82
N ARG A 523 35.85 9.34 -6.17
CA ARG A 523 35.09 10.59 -6.16
C ARG A 523 35.70 11.55 -7.18
N ASN A 524 34.89 12.07 -8.09
CA ASN A 524 35.26 13.22 -8.90
C ASN A 524 34.82 14.51 -8.19
N GLN A 525 35.64 15.57 -8.19
CA GLN A 525 35.31 16.87 -7.59
C GLN A 525 34.00 17.46 -8.15
N GLU A 526 33.72 17.26 -9.44
CA GLU A 526 32.47 17.70 -10.06
C GLU A 526 31.23 17.04 -9.40
N MET A 527 31.40 15.80 -8.92
CA MET A 527 30.34 15.03 -8.26
C MET A 527 30.05 15.53 -6.85
N MET A 528 31.08 15.95 -6.13
CA MET A 528 30.93 16.57 -4.82
C MET A 528 30.15 17.88 -4.92
N ALA A 529 30.42 18.68 -5.96
CA ALA A 529 29.66 19.91 -6.25
C ALA A 529 28.18 19.64 -6.50
N LYS A 530 27.84 18.70 -7.41
CA LYS A 530 26.43 18.32 -7.70
C LYS A 530 25.71 17.80 -6.46
N GLY A 531 26.38 17.00 -5.63
CA GLY A 531 25.84 16.49 -4.39
C GLY A 531 25.49 17.59 -3.39
N LEU A 532 26.39 18.56 -3.23
CA LEU A 532 26.23 19.69 -2.32
C LEU A 532 25.10 20.63 -2.77
N VAL A 533 24.99 20.91 -4.09
CA VAL A 533 23.89 21.68 -4.68
C VAL A 533 22.53 21.08 -4.33
N LYS A 534 22.36 19.76 -4.49
CA LYS A 534 21.10 19.07 -4.17
C LYS A 534 20.76 19.12 -2.68
N ASP A 535 21.76 19.02 -1.80
CA ASP A 535 21.56 19.13 -0.35
C ASP A 535 21.09 20.52 0.06
N LEU A 536 21.78 21.55 -0.43
CA LEU A 536 21.40 22.95 -0.19
C LEU A 536 19.99 23.22 -0.70
N ALA A 537 19.68 22.79 -1.92
CA ALA A 537 18.37 22.99 -2.51
C ALA A 537 17.24 22.31 -1.71
N ARG A 538 17.44 21.07 -1.26
CA ARG A 538 16.46 20.34 -0.43
C ARG A 538 16.19 21.07 0.89
N ARG A 539 17.23 21.57 1.54
CA ARG A 539 17.13 22.27 2.82
C ARG A 539 16.40 23.61 2.67
N MET A 540 16.72 24.35 1.62
CA MET A 540 16.00 25.58 1.28
C MET A 540 14.55 25.32 0.92
N GLN A 541 14.25 24.27 0.14
CA GLN A 541 12.87 23.88 -0.16
C GLN A 541 12.08 23.47 1.09
N THR A 542 12.75 22.84 2.06
CA THR A 542 12.16 22.55 3.38
C THR A 542 11.87 23.85 4.13
N LEU A 543 12.80 24.80 4.13
CA LEU A 543 12.62 26.12 4.76
C LEU A 543 11.51 26.93 4.09
N ARG A 544 11.38 26.88 2.76
CA ARG A 544 10.27 27.52 2.03
C ARG A 544 8.92 27.02 2.54
N LYS A 545 8.80 25.70 2.71
CA LYS A 545 7.59 25.06 3.24
C LYS A 545 7.32 25.48 4.68
N GLU A 546 8.34 25.54 5.53
CA GLU A 546 8.22 26.02 6.92
C GLU A 546 7.77 27.48 6.99
N ARG A 547 8.18 28.32 6.03
CA ARG A 547 7.78 29.73 5.90
C ARG A 547 6.43 29.95 5.22
N GLY A 548 5.76 28.88 4.77
CA GLY A 548 4.43 28.95 4.17
C GLY A 548 4.38 29.45 2.72
N TYR A 549 5.52 29.50 2.02
CA TYR A 549 5.55 29.82 0.59
C TYR A 549 4.96 28.70 -0.25
N ASN A 550 4.34 29.03 -1.38
CA ASN A 550 3.88 28.01 -2.31
C ASN A 550 5.09 27.40 -3.05
N PRO A 551 5.04 26.09 -3.38
CA PRO A 551 6.10 25.45 -4.17
C PRO A 551 6.30 26.06 -5.58
N THR A 552 5.28 26.74 -6.10
CA THR A 552 5.28 27.39 -7.43
C THR A 552 5.83 28.81 -7.42
N ASP A 553 6.00 29.44 -6.25
CA ASP A 553 6.42 30.83 -6.16
C ASP A 553 7.90 30.98 -6.56
N ILE A 554 8.22 31.99 -7.37
CA ILE A 554 9.60 32.41 -7.61
C ILE A 554 9.93 33.50 -6.59
N LEU A 555 10.78 33.18 -5.62
CA LEU A 555 11.18 34.12 -4.56
C LEU A 555 12.35 34.99 -5.05
N ASP A 556 12.60 36.11 -4.37
CA ASP A 556 13.59 37.07 -4.86
C ASP A 556 15.01 36.53 -4.67
N LYS A 557 15.30 35.93 -3.51
CA LYS A 557 16.66 35.46 -3.21
C LYS A 557 16.73 34.31 -2.22
N ALA A 558 17.80 33.54 -2.34
CA ALA A 558 18.28 32.62 -1.32
C ALA A 558 19.68 33.04 -0.86
N SER A 559 20.00 32.83 0.41
CA SER A 559 21.32 33.14 0.97
C SER A 559 21.90 31.94 1.72
N ILE A 560 23.18 31.63 1.48
CA ILE A 560 23.93 30.52 2.08
C ILE A 560 25.20 31.07 2.72
N LEU A 561 25.32 30.97 4.04
CA LEU A 561 26.47 31.44 4.79
C LEU A 561 27.22 30.30 5.47
N ASP A 562 28.47 30.58 5.83
CA ASP A 562 29.36 29.74 6.63
C ASP A 562 29.78 28.40 5.97
N LEU A 563 29.71 28.34 4.64
CA LEU A 563 30.39 27.27 3.91
C LEU A 563 31.92 27.45 3.99
N ASP A 564 32.62 26.32 4.06
CA ASP A 564 34.06 26.25 3.98
C ASP A 564 34.52 26.60 2.57
N LYS A 565 35.81 26.95 2.44
CA LYS A 565 36.36 27.44 1.18
C LYS A 565 36.24 26.43 0.03
N GLU A 566 36.41 25.14 0.31
CA GLU A 566 36.34 24.10 -0.71
C GLU A 566 34.90 23.94 -1.21
N SER A 567 33.94 23.84 -0.28
CA SER A 567 32.51 23.76 -0.59
C SER A 567 31.99 24.99 -1.34
N LEU A 568 32.43 26.19 -0.94
CA LEU A 568 32.04 27.45 -1.57
C LEU A 568 32.52 27.55 -3.02
N GLU A 569 33.78 27.20 -3.29
CA GLU A 569 34.33 27.20 -4.65
C GLU A 569 33.59 26.19 -5.56
N LEU A 570 33.22 25.03 -5.01
CA LEU A 570 32.48 24.00 -5.75
C LEU A 570 31.08 24.47 -6.20
N ILE A 571 30.39 25.27 -5.40
CA ILE A 571 29.01 25.70 -5.70
C ILE A 571 28.89 27.05 -6.40
N LYS A 572 29.90 27.93 -6.29
CA LYS A 572 29.91 29.24 -6.97
C LYS A 572 29.72 29.10 -8.49
N THR A 573 30.22 28.02 -9.08
CA THR A 573 30.07 27.72 -10.52
C THR A 573 28.71 27.10 -10.88
N ARG A 574 27.83 26.87 -9.89
CA ARG A 574 26.54 26.16 -10.04
C ARG A 574 25.37 26.93 -9.42
N VAL A 575 25.49 28.25 -9.32
CA VAL A 575 24.44 29.12 -8.79
C VAL A 575 23.13 28.96 -9.54
N ASP A 576 23.17 28.86 -10.87
CA ASP A 576 21.97 28.70 -11.69
C ASP A 576 21.21 27.38 -11.38
N GLU A 577 21.94 26.32 -11.06
CA GLU A 577 21.35 25.02 -10.69
C GLU A 577 20.65 25.11 -9.33
N ILE A 578 21.26 25.77 -8.34
CA ILE A 578 20.62 26.03 -7.04
C ILE A 578 19.39 26.93 -7.23
N SER A 579 19.54 28.00 -8.01
CA SER A 579 18.48 28.97 -8.30
C SER A 579 17.24 28.29 -8.88
N PHE A 580 17.45 27.43 -9.89
CA PHE A 580 16.41 26.62 -10.51
C PHE A 580 15.75 25.65 -9.52
N LEU A 581 16.55 24.89 -8.76
CA LEU A 581 16.03 23.88 -7.84
C LEU A 581 15.28 24.49 -6.63
N VAL A 582 15.65 25.70 -6.21
CA VAL A 582 15.03 26.42 -5.07
C VAL A 582 13.92 27.37 -5.53
N ARG A 583 13.83 27.67 -6.83
CA ARG A 583 12.93 28.65 -7.44
C ARG A 583 13.11 30.05 -6.85
N VAL A 584 14.32 30.59 -7.01
CA VAL A 584 14.67 31.97 -6.64
C VAL A 584 15.23 32.71 -7.84
N LYS A 585 15.28 34.04 -7.80
CA LYS A 585 15.95 34.83 -8.87
C LYS A 585 17.45 34.92 -8.65
N GLN A 586 17.89 34.92 -7.39
CA GLN A 586 19.29 35.11 -7.02
C GLN A 586 19.70 34.18 -5.88
N VAL A 587 20.95 33.71 -5.90
CA VAL A 587 21.56 32.97 -4.78
C VAL A 587 22.81 33.72 -4.34
N ASP A 588 22.83 34.15 -3.08
CA ASP A 588 23.93 34.88 -2.48
C ASP A 588 24.71 34.01 -1.50
N PHE A 589 26.01 34.26 -1.39
CA PHE A 589 26.88 33.64 -0.38
C PHE A 589 27.26 34.62 0.74
N GLU A 590 26.53 35.74 0.81
CA GLU A 590 26.69 36.82 1.78
C GLU A 590 25.33 37.12 2.43
N GLU A 591 25.36 37.86 3.54
CA GLU A 591 24.15 38.17 4.30
C GLU A 591 23.22 39.10 3.50
N SER A 592 22.17 38.53 2.93
CA SER A 592 21.26 39.23 2.00
C SER A 592 19.78 39.03 2.32
N CYS A 593 19.43 38.14 3.27
CA CYS A 593 18.06 37.87 3.71
C CYS A 593 17.80 38.38 5.14
N LYS A 594 16.54 38.52 5.55
CA LYS A 594 16.15 39.07 6.87
C LYS A 594 16.34 38.11 8.04
N GLU A 595 16.03 36.83 7.83
CA GLU A 595 16.09 35.81 8.88
C GLU A 595 16.83 34.57 8.40
N TYR A 596 17.71 34.00 9.22
CA TYR A 596 18.47 32.80 8.88
C TYR A 596 18.10 31.62 9.77
N LYS A 597 18.09 30.43 9.18
CA LYS A 597 18.00 29.16 9.90
C LYS A 597 19.37 28.50 9.96
N ASN A 598 19.79 28.11 11.15
CA ASN A 598 20.97 27.27 11.33
C ASN A 598 20.66 25.84 10.83
N ASP A 599 21.57 25.28 10.06
CA ASP A 599 21.49 23.90 9.57
C ASP A 599 22.88 23.24 9.58
N ASP A 600 22.94 21.95 9.31
CA ASP A 600 24.18 21.16 9.27
C ASP A 600 24.26 20.35 7.98
N ILE A 601 25.36 20.48 7.24
CA ILE A 601 25.67 19.61 6.11
C ILE A 601 26.90 18.79 6.46
N ASP A 602 26.68 17.51 6.78
CA ASP A 602 27.78 16.55 7.00
C ASP A 602 28.76 16.93 8.12
N GLY A 603 28.25 17.55 9.19
CA GLY A 603 29.04 18.04 10.34
C GLY A 603 29.54 19.47 10.19
N GLN A 604 29.27 20.10 9.04
CA GLN A 604 29.51 21.52 8.81
C GLN A 604 28.25 22.32 9.15
N LYS A 605 28.38 23.23 10.12
CA LYS A 605 27.32 24.18 10.44
C LYS A 605 27.25 25.26 9.37
N ILE A 606 26.06 25.47 8.83
CA ILE A 606 25.76 26.50 7.83
C ILE A 606 24.55 27.33 8.27
N ARG A 607 24.39 28.51 7.67
CA ARG A 607 23.15 29.29 7.78
C ARG A 607 22.50 29.43 6.42
N ILE A 608 21.21 29.17 6.34
CA ILE A 608 20.44 29.28 5.10
C ILE A 608 19.23 30.18 5.27
N SER A 609 18.87 30.88 4.20
CA SER A 609 17.64 31.67 4.11
C SER A 609 17.07 31.67 2.71
N VAL A 610 15.77 31.96 2.62
CA VAL A 610 15.02 32.08 1.37
C VAL A 610 13.84 33.03 1.59
N GLU A 611 13.73 34.09 0.80
CA GLU A 611 12.67 35.10 0.95
C GLU A 611 12.15 35.70 -0.35
#